data_AF-A0A662A0D2-F1
#
_entry.id   AF-A0A662A0D2-F1
#
_cell.length_a   1.000
_cell.length_b   1.000
_cell.length_c   1.000
_cell.angle_alpha   90.00
_cell.angle_beta   90.00
_cell.angle_gamma   90.00
#
_symmetry.space_group_name_H-M   'P 1'
#
loop_
_entity.id
_entity.type
_entity.pdbx_description
1 polymer ?
#
loop_
_entity_poly.entity_id
_entity_poly.type
_entity_poly.pdbx_seq_one_letter_code
_entity_poly.pdbx_strand_id
1 'polypeptide(L)' 'MSFDSTICALATPGHGAIAVIRVSGPNAIGITQGIFQAATPGRQLANQAPNTIHFGTIHKGDELIDGVLVSLFKAPRS' A
#
# COMPACT_ATOMS: atom_id res chain seq x y z
N MET A 1 23.81 -0.99 9.69
CA MET A 1 23.04 -0.31 8.63
C MET A 1 21.77 0.20 9.27
N SER A 2 21.52 1.52 9.26
CA SER A 2 20.26 2.05 9.79
C SER A 2 19.16 1.82 8.75
N PHE A 3 18.11 1.09 9.12
CA PHE A 3 16.97 0.77 8.24
C PHE A 3 15.92 1.90 8.24
N ASP A 4 16.35 3.16 8.21
CA ASP A 4 15.45 4.32 8.33
C ASP A 4 14.77 4.72 7.00
N SER A 5 15.22 4.18 5.88
CA SER A 5 14.65 4.47 4.57
C SER A 5 13.42 3.60 4.28
N THR A 6 12.37 4.20 3.70
CA THR A 6 11.27 3.43 3.09
C THR A 6 11.57 3.16 1.62
N ILE A 7 11.48 1.90 1.22
CA ILE A 7 11.75 1.42 -0.15
C ILE A 7 10.47 0.98 -0.84
N CYS A 8 10.47 0.99 -2.16
CA CYS A 8 9.39 0.52 -3.01
C CYS A 8 9.95 -0.23 -4.23
N ALA A 9 9.34 -1.35 -4.62
CA ALA A 9 9.72 -2.10 -5.81
C ALA A 9 8.56 -2.91 -6.39
N LEU A 10 8.63 -3.22 -7.68
CA LEU A 10 7.83 -4.29 -8.28
C LEU A 10 8.25 -5.63 -7.68
N ALA A 11 7.28 -6.40 -7.19
CA ALA A 11 7.47 -7.70 -6.57
C ALA A 11 7.08 -8.87 -7.50
N THR A 12 6.49 -8.56 -8.65
CA THR A 12 6.09 -9.54 -9.68
C THR A 12 6.80 -9.24 -11.01
N PRO A 13 7.23 -10.27 -11.76
CA PRO A 13 7.81 -10.08 -13.09
C PRO A 13 6.74 -9.90 -14.18
N GLY A 14 7.07 -9.13 -15.23
CA GLY A 14 6.42 -9.20 -16.53
C GLY A 14 4.95 -8.77 -16.59
N HIS A 15 4.23 -9.32 -17.57
CA HIS A 15 2.81 -9.06 -17.83
C HIS A 15 1.96 -10.18 -17.24
N GLY A 16 0.85 -9.82 -16.59
CA GLY A 16 -0.09 -10.75 -15.99
C GLY A 16 -1.37 -10.06 -15.56
N ALA A 17 -2.35 -10.82 -15.08
CA ALA A 17 -3.63 -10.26 -14.63
C ALA A 17 -3.49 -9.36 -13.38
N ILE A 18 -2.45 -9.58 -12.58
CA ILE A 18 -2.17 -8.82 -11.36
C ILE A 18 -0.66 -8.56 -11.29
N ALA A 19 -0.30 -7.35 -10.90
CA ALA A 19 1.06 -6.97 -10.51
C ALA A 19 1.09 -6.56 -9.04
N VAL A 20 2.21 -6.79 -8.36
CA VAL A 20 2.40 -6.39 -6.96
C VAL A 20 3.52 -5.35 -6.88
N ILE A 21 3.22 -4.23 -6.24
CA ILE A 21 4.21 -3.25 -5.79
C ILE A 21 4.32 -3.39 -4.27
N ARG A 22 5.53 -3.64 -3.76
CA ARG A 22 5.80 -3.75 -2.33
C ARG A 22 6.49 -2.50 -1.81
N VAL A 23 5.90 -1.87 -0.79
CA VAL A 23 6.48 -0.76 -0.04
C VAL A 23 6.86 -1.25 1.36
N SER A 24 8.08 -0.98 1.82
CA SER A 24 8.58 -1.43 3.13
C SER A 24 9.46 -0.38 3.80
N GLY A 25 9.31 -0.23 5.12
CA GLY A 25 10.05 0.75 5.93
C GLY A 25 9.13 1.56 6.84
N PRO A 26 9.70 2.47 7.66
CA PRO A 26 8.98 3.17 8.73
C PRO A 26 7.79 3.99 8.23
N ASN A 27 7.85 4.51 7.00
CA ASN A 27 6.81 5.34 6.41
C ASN A 27 5.96 4.61 5.35
N ALA A 28 6.09 3.28 5.20
CA ALA A 28 5.41 2.53 4.14
C ALA A 28 3.89 2.72 4.15
N ILE A 29 3.28 2.66 5.33
CA ILE A 29 1.83 2.83 5.50
C ILE A 29 1.42 4.27 5.20
N GLY A 30 2.20 5.25 5.68
CA GLY A 30 1.92 6.68 5.46
C GLY A 30 2.02 7.09 3.99
N ILE A 31 3.08 6.64 3.29
CA ILE A 31 3.25 6.88 1.85
C ILE A 31 2.10 6.24 1.07
N THR A 32 1.77 4.98 1.37
CA THR A 32 0.66 4.28 0.69
C THR A 32 -0.68 4.98 0.96
N GLN A 33 -0.93 5.41 2.20
CA GLN A 33 -2.15 6.14 2.56
C GLN A 33 -2.31 7.46 1.80
N GLY A 34 -1.21 8.16 1.50
CA GLY A 34 -1.23 9.44 0.79
C GLY A 34 -1.76 9.34 -0.65
N ILE A 35 -1.65 8.16 -1.27
CA ILE A 35 -2.12 7.91 -2.64
C ILE A 35 -3.31 6.96 -2.70
N PHE A 36 -3.68 6.32 -1.58
CA PHE A 36 -4.76 5.35 -1.49
C PHE A 36 -6.05 5.96 -0.95
N GLN A 37 -7.14 5.77 -1.68
CA GLN A 37 -8.50 6.06 -1.25
C GLN A 37 -9.25 4.74 -1.03
N ALA A 38 -9.63 4.48 0.22
CA ALA A 38 -10.40 3.29 0.57
C ALA A 38 -11.80 3.34 -0.07
N ALA A 39 -12.30 2.21 -0.57
CA ALA A 39 -13.66 2.12 -1.10
C ALA A 39 -14.73 2.38 -0.03
N THR A 40 -14.40 2.15 1.25
CA THR A 40 -15.24 2.54 2.39
C THR A 40 -14.78 3.90 2.93
N PRO A 41 -15.65 4.93 2.93
CA PRO A 41 -15.31 6.25 3.46
C PRO A 41 -14.81 6.21 4.90
N GLY A 42 -13.85 7.09 5.22
CA GLY A 42 -13.29 7.24 6.57
C GLY A 42 -12.31 6.14 7.01
N ARG A 43 -12.07 5.09 6.20
CA ARG A 43 -11.06 4.08 6.51
C ARG A 43 -9.65 4.58 6.18
N GLN A 44 -8.80 4.65 7.20
CA GLN A 44 -7.37 4.89 7.06
C GLN A 44 -6.57 3.61 7.33
N LEU A 45 -5.60 3.29 6.47
CA LEU A 45 -4.71 2.14 6.55
C LEU A 45 -3.98 2.07 7.90
N ALA A 46 -3.52 3.22 8.42
CA ALA A 46 -2.84 3.30 9.70
C ALA A 46 -3.67 2.71 10.86
N ASN A 47 -5.00 2.84 10.78
CA ASN A 47 -5.93 2.41 11.82
C ASN A 47 -6.44 0.97 11.64
N GLN A 48 -6.08 0.30 10.54
CA GLN A 48 -6.57 -1.06 10.28
C GLN A 48 -5.72 -2.13 10.99
N ALA A 49 -6.30 -3.30 11.23
CA ALA A 49 -5.59 -4.44 11.80
C ALA A 49 -4.50 -4.94 10.82
N PRO A 50 -3.34 -5.42 11.32
CA PRO A 50 -2.34 -6.04 10.46
C PRO A 50 -2.86 -7.35 9.86
N ASN A 51 -2.19 -7.83 8.81
CA ASN A 51 -2.52 -9.06 8.09
C ASN A 51 -3.94 -9.04 7.51
N THR A 52 -4.39 -7.88 7.04
CA THR A 52 -5.69 -7.70 6.39
C THR A 52 -5.51 -7.11 4.99
N ILE A 53 -6.54 -7.26 4.15
CA ILE A 53 -6.58 -6.72 2.79
C ILE A 53 -7.66 -5.63 2.71
N HIS A 54 -7.33 -4.53 2.06
CA HIS A 54 -8.23 -3.39 1.87
C HIS A 54 -8.41 -3.08 0.38
N PHE A 55 -9.67 -3.03 -0.05
CA PHE A 55 -10.03 -2.60 -1.39
C PHE A 55 -10.16 -1.08 -1.48
N GLY A 56 -9.69 -0.52 -2.58
CA GLY A 56 -9.81 0.90 -2.87
C GLY A 56 -9.15 1.24 -4.19
N THR A 57 -8.73 2.49 -4.31
CA THR A 57 -8.17 3.06 -5.54
C THR A 57 -6.91 3.84 -5.25
N ILE A 58 -5.97 3.83 -6.19
CA ILE A 58 -4.79 4.71 -6.17
C ILE A 58 -5.07 5.93 -7.04
N HIS A 59 -4.72 7.11 -6.52
CA HIS A 59 -4.91 8.39 -7.20
C HIS A 59 -3.62 9.20 -7.28
N LYS A 60 -3.52 10.02 -8.32
CA LYS A 60 -2.51 11.07 -8.46
C LYS A 60 -3.23 12.41 -8.62
N GLY A 61 -3.47 13.09 -7.50
CA GLY A 61 -4.40 14.23 -7.48
C GLY A 61 -5.81 13.72 -7.75
N ASP A 62 -6.46 14.29 -8.77
CA ASP A 62 -7.82 13.90 -9.20
C ASP A 62 -7.82 12.76 -10.23
N GLU A 63 -6.64 12.29 -10.67
CA GLU A 63 -6.51 11.21 -11.65
C GLU A 63 -6.58 9.84 -10.95
N LEU A 64 -7.59 9.04 -11.32
CA LEU A 64 -7.66 7.62 -10.95
C LEU A 64 -6.60 6.83 -11.72
N ILE A 65 -5.68 6.20 -10.99
CA ILE A 65 -4.62 5.37 -11.57
C ILE A 65 -5.08 3.92 -11.72
N ASP A 66 -5.56 3.30 -10.64
CA ASP A 66 -6.02 1.90 -10.67
C ASP A 66 -6.90 1.53 -9.46
N GLY A 67 -7.69 0.46 -9.61
CA GLY A 67 -8.36 -0.23 -8.51
C GLY A 67 -7.45 -1.30 -7.91
N VAL A 68 -7.18 -1.22 -6.60
CA VAL A 68 -6.16 -2.04 -5.94
C VAL A 68 -6.67 -2.78 -4.71
N LEU A 69 -5.93 -3.82 -4.34
CA LEU A 69 -5.98 -4.45 -3.03
C LEU A 69 -4.69 -4.14 -2.27
N VAL A 70 -4.81 -3.52 -1.10
CA VAL A 70 -3.68 -3.22 -0.22
C VAL A 70 -3.61 -4.27 0.88
N SER A 71 -2.57 -5.10 0.87
CA SER A 71 -2.28 -6.03 1.97
C SER A 71 -1.42 -5.32 3.02
N LEU A 72 -1.94 -5.22 4.25
CA LEU A 72 -1.31 -4.44 5.32
C LEU A 72 -0.52 -5.33 6.27
N PHE A 73 0.76 -5.03 6.43
CA PHE A 73 1.65 -5.70 7.37
C PHE A 73 2.25 -4.68 8.35
N LYS A 74 2.27 -4.99 9.65
CA LYS A 74 2.82 -4.10 10.69
C LYS A 74 3.90 -4.82 11.48
N ALA A 75 4.98 -4.11 11.79
CA ALA A 75 6.07 -4.64 12.60
C ALA A 75 5.56 -5.18 13.96
N PRO A 76 6.18 -6.25 14.51
CA PRO A 76 7.31 -6.99 13.95
C PRO A 76 6.88 -8.09 12.94
N ARG A 77 5.60 -8.20 12.58
CA ARG A 77 5.06 -9.27 11.75
C ARG A 77 4.74 -8.75 10.34
N SER A 78 5.76 -8.68 9.50
CA SER A 78 5.69 -8.16 8.12
C SER A 78 6.47 -8.96 7.10
#